data_AF-A0A553RMQ7-F1
#
_entry.id   AF-A0A553RMQ7-F1
#
_cell.length_a   1.000
_cell.length_b   1.000
_cell.length_c   1.000
_cell.angle_alpha   90.00
_cell.angle_beta   90.00
_cell.angle_gamma   90.00
#
_symmetry.space_group_name_H-M   'P 1'
#
loop_
_entity.id
_entity.type
_entity.pdbx_description
1 polymer ?
#
loop_
_entity_poly.entity_id
_entity_poly.type
_entity_poly.pdbx_seq_one_letter_code
_entity_poly.pdbx_strand_id
1 'polypeptide(L)' 'MSLPPRRLSLTQAIEESNEVDLVYITERIIALSFPGGTEEHKYGVHLRDVTCMLRSKHQQHYLV' A
#
# COMPACT_ATOMS: atom_id res chain seq x y z
N MET A 1 -21.42 -17.23 4.65
CA MET A 1 -21.49 -15.77 4.41
C MET A 1 -20.06 -15.24 4.50
N SER A 2 -19.40 -14.93 3.38
CA SER A 2 -18.04 -14.38 3.39
C SER A 2 -18.11 -12.88 3.69
N LEU A 3 -17.42 -12.43 4.75
CA LEU A 3 -17.30 -11.01 5.07
C LEU A 3 -16.60 -10.26 3.91
N PRO A 4 -17.03 -9.03 3.58
CA PRO A 4 -16.34 -8.22 2.58
C PRO A 4 -14.93 -7.89 3.07
N PRO A 5 -13.93 -7.82 2.16
CA PRO A 5 -12.57 -7.43 2.51
C PRO A 5 -12.61 -6.03 3.13
N ARG A 6 -12.07 -5.89 4.34
CA ARG A 6 -11.97 -4.59 5.02
C ARG A 6 -11.00 -3.71 4.22
N ARG A 7 -11.53 -2.76 3.46
CA ARG A 7 -10.73 -1.65 2.90
C ARG A 7 -10.27 -0.78 4.06
N LEU A 8 -9.03 -0.96 4.48
CA LEU A 8 -8.36 -0.04 5.39
C LEU A 8 -7.77 1.07 4.54
N SER A 9 -8.53 2.14 4.29
CA SER A 9 -7.98 3.36 3.72
C SER A 9 -7.03 3.98 4.75
N LEU A 10 -5.74 3.72 4.56
CA LEU A 10 -4.65 4.24 5.41
C LEU A 10 -4.25 5.67 5.00
N THR A 11 -5.25 6.45 4.56
CA THR A 11 -5.13 7.82 4.05
C THR A 11 -4.59 8.82 5.08
N GLN A 12 -4.47 8.44 6.36
CA GLN A 12 -3.97 9.31 7.42
C GLN A 12 -2.48 9.14 7.77
N ALA A 13 -1.76 8.16 7.20
CA ALA A 13 -0.34 7.93 7.54
C ALA A 13 0.64 8.34 6.43
N ILE A 14 0.14 8.76 5.27
CA ILE A 14 0.94 9.27 4.16
C ILE A 14 0.45 10.70 3.92
N GLU A 15 1.19 11.68 4.41
CA GLU A 15 0.85 13.09 4.24
C GLU A 15 0.75 13.47 2.74
N GLU A 16 -0.47 13.88 2.39
CA GLU A 16 -0.90 14.90 1.41
C GLU A 16 -0.53 14.81 -0.09
N SER A 17 0.30 13.89 -0.60
CA SER A 17 0.57 13.89 -2.07
C SER A 17 0.96 12.56 -2.72
N ASN A 18 0.76 11.44 -2.02
CA ASN A 18 1.19 10.12 -2.49
C ASN A 18 0.02 9.13 -2.35
N GLU A 19 -1.04 9.39 -3.10
CA GLU A 19 -2.24 8.56 -3.10
C GLU A 19 -1.90 7.17 -3.68
N VAL A 20 -1.66 6.20 -2.81
CA VAL A 20 -1.57 4.78 -3.17
C VAL A 20 -2.62 4.04 -2.37
N ASP A 21 -3.55 3.39 -3.07
CA ASP A 21 -4.51 2.49 -2.45
C ASP A 21 -3.80 1.19 -2.09
N LEU A 22 -3.79 0.84 -0.80
CA LEU A 22 -3.25 -0.41 -0.28
C LEU A 22 -4.37 -1.23 0.34
N VAL A 23 -4.55 -2.46 -0.13
CA VAL A 23 -5.62 -3.37 0.32
C VAL A 23 -5.03 -4.70 0.76
N TYR A 24 -5.38 -5.14 1.97
CA TYR A 24 -5.08 -6.50 2.42
C TYR A 24 -6.15 -7.44 1.83
N ILE A 25 -5.77 -8.24 0.83
CA ILE A 25 -6.61 -9.31 0.29
C ILE A 25 -6.73 -10.42 1.34
N THR A 26 -5.61 -10.74 2.00
CA THR A 26 -5.53 -11.61 3.18
C THR A 26 -4.56 -11.02 4.19
N GLU A 27 -4.32 -11.69 5.31
CA GLU A 27 -3.32 -11.27 6.29
C GLU A 27 -1.90 -11.21 5.72
N ARG A 28 -1.63 -11.97 4.65
CA ARG A 28 -0.30 -12.10 4.03
C ARG A 28 -0.22 -11.57 2.59
N ILE A 29 -1.35 -11.28 1.95
CA ILE A 29 -1.41 -10.81 0.57
C ILE A 29 -1.90 -9.37 0.55
N ILE A 30 -1.09 -8.49 -0.03
CA ILE A 30 -1.36 -7.06 -0.14
C ILE A 30 -1.43 -6.69 -1.62
N ALA A 31 -2.49 -5.98 -2.00
CA ALA A 31 -2.63 -5.35 -3.30
C ALA A 31 -2.34 -3.85 -3.18
N LEU A 32 -1.67 -3.32 -4.21
CA LEU A 32 -1.37 -1.90 -4.36
C LEU A 32 -2.04 -1.40 -5.64
N SER A 33 -2.60 -0.20 -5.60
CA SER A 33 -3.22 0.45 -6.74
C SER A 33 -2.87 1.93 -6.74
N PHE A 34 -2.45 2.41 -7.90
CA PHE A 34 -2.11 3.81 -8.10
C PHE A 34 -3.29 4.49 -8.82
N PRO A 35 -3.76 5.65 -8.34
CA PRO A 35 -4.80 6.40 -9.02
C PRO A 35 -4.30 6.88 -10.38
N GLY A 36 -5.22 6.90 -11.34
CA GLY A 36 -4.94 7.37 -12.70
C GLY A 36 -4.44 8.82 -12.68
N GLY A 37 -3.32 9.06 -13.37
CA GLY A 37 -2.61 10.35 -13.32
C GLY A 37 -1.34 10.35 -12.46
N THR A 38 -0.97 9.20 -11.87
CA THR A 38 0.36 9.06 -11.26
C THR A 38 1.43 9.11 -12.34
N GLU A 39 2.29 10.13 -12.27
CA GLU A 39 3.44 10.28 -13.15
C GLU A 39 4.40 9.10 -13.05
N GLU A 40 4.96 8.65 -14.17
CA GLU A 40 5.76 7.42 -14.22
C GLU A 40 6.95 7.44 -13.26
N HIS A 41 7.62 8.59 -13.17
CA HIS A 41 8.77 8.78 -12.29
C HIS A 41 8.42 8.68 -10.79
N LYS A 42 7.13 8.79 -10.43
CA LYS A 42 6.66 8.69 -9.04
C LYS A 42 6.38 7.25 -8.61
N TYR A 43 6.09 6.32 -9.54
CA TYR A 43 5.84 4.91 -9.18
C TYR A 43 6.98 4.29 -8.38
N GLY A 44 8.23 4.52 -8.80
CA GLY A 44 9.40 3.98 -8.10
C GLY A 44 9.56 4.54 -6.68
N VAL A 45 9.32 5.85 -6.50
CA VAL A 45 9.37 6.51 -5.19
C VAL A 45 8.27 5.96 -4.29
N HIS A 46 7.05 5.87 -4.80
CA HIS A 46 5.90 5.39 -4.05
C HIS A 46 6.06 3.91 -3.64
N LEU A 47 6.56 3.05 -4.55
CA LEU A 47 6.85 1.65 -4.23
C LEU A 47 7.93 1.52 -3.14
N ARG A 48 8.96 2.37 -3.18
CA ARG A 48 10.00 2.40 -2.15
C ARG A 48 9.44 2.78 -0.79
N ASP A 49 8.59 3.80 -0.73
CA ASP A 49 7.99 4.25 0.53
C ASP A 49 7.03 3.20 1.09
N VAL A 50 6.19 2.59 0.26
CA VAL A 50 5.32 1.47 0.64
C VAL A 50 6.14 0.28 1.13
N THR A 51 7.24 -0.05 0.45
CA THR A 51 8.14 -1.14 0.87
C THR A 51 8.76 -0.85 2.23
N CYS A 52 9.21 0.38 2.47
CA CYS A 52 9.75 0.81 3.77
C CYS A 52 8.68 0.71 4.87
N MET A 53 7.45 1.16 4.59
CA MET A 53 6.33 1.06 5.53
C MET A 53 6.01 -0.40 5.86
N LEU A 54 5.89 -1.27 4.85
CA LEU A 54 5.59 -2.68 5.04
C LEU A 54 6.69 -3.40 5.80
N ARG A 55 7.96 -3.06 5.55
CA ARG A 55 9.10 -3.54 6.33
C ARG A 55 9.09 -3.05 7.76
N SER A 56 8.67 -1.81 8.03
CA SER A 56 8.52 -1.30 9.40
C SER A 56 7.41 -2.05 10.16
N LYS A 57 6.29 -2.34 9.47
CA LYS A 57 5.11 -2.99 10.07
C LYS A 57 5.27 -4.49 10.26
N HIS A 58 5.91 -5.17 9.30
CA HIS A 58 6.04 -6.63 9.23
C HIS A 58 7.49 -7.13 9.37
N GLN A 59 8.43 -6.24 9.70
CA GLN A 59 9.85 -6.54 9.86
C GLN A 59 10.43 -7.27 8.62
N GLN A 60 11.10 -8.39 8.83
CA GLN A 60 11.68 -9.22 7.75
C GLN A 60 10.71 -10.26 7.17
N HIS A 61 9.43 -10.22 7.55
CA HIS A 61 8.42 -11.22 7.11
C HIS A 61 7.68 -10.80 5.84
N TYR A 62 8.19 -9.79 5.11
CA TYR A 62 7.56 -9.26 3.91
C TYR A 62 8.52 -9.37 2.70
N LEU A 63 8.03 -9.96 1.61
CA LEU A 63 8.70 -10.04 0.30
C LEU A 63 7.97 -9.10 -0.67
N VAL A 64 8.75 -8.33 -1.45
CA VAL A 64 8.26 -7.48 -2.55
C VAL A 64 8.53 -8.19 -3.87
#